data_AF-A0A1D2WMR2-F1
#
_entry.id   AF-A0A1D2WMR2-F1
#
_cell.length_a   1.000
_cell.length_b   1.000
_cell.length_c   1.000
_cell.angle_alpha   90.00
_cell.angle_beta   90.00
_cell.angle_gamma   90.00
#
_symmetry.space_group_name_H-M   'P 1'
#
loop_
_entity.id
_entity.type
_entity.pdbx_description
1 polymer ?
#
loop_
_entity_poly.entity_id
_entity_poly.type
_entity_poly.pdbx_seq_one_letter_code
_entity_poly.pdbx_strand_id
1 'polypeptide(L)'
;MSPLLLNFYLDQFDNQWAEIGLKNVEGDSVEHLVRFADDFVILSKEWINSDRVEAVLDVVGLEFNKEKTYVGNAVNGFEFGGFYFQEIIDENGLERNIKIIPTEGSIEKVIEIIESIVSAEKSNFDDKNKNRAYNSIIKNISKVLDPWVNYYKHTDYAAGLERIEQSVNKRTKEFT
;
A
#
# COMPACT_ATOMS: atom_id res chain seq x y z
N MET A 1 7.83 14.61 -17.23
CA MET A 1 6.83 15.41 -16.49
C MET A 1 7.32 15.58 -15.05
N SER A 2 7.25 16.78 -14.47
CA SER A 2 7.62 16.98 -13.06
C SER A 2 6.43 16.66 -12.13
N PRO A 3 6.66 16.22 -10.88
CA PRO A 3 5.57 15.91 -9.94
C PRO A 3 4.63 17.09 -9.68
N LEU A 4 5.16 18.31 -9.63
CA LEU A 4 4.37 19.53 -9.45
C LEU A 4 3.43 19.78 -10.65
N LEU A 5 3.93 19.61 -11.87
CA LEU A 5 3.13 19.83 -13.08
C LEU A 5 2.02 18.79 -13.22
N LEU A 6 2.30 17.53 -12.84
CA LEU A 6 1.27 16.49 -12.80
C LEU A 6 0.16 16.82 -11.79
N ASN A 7 0.52 17.24 -10.58
CA ASN A 7 -0.48 17.64 -9.58
C ASN A 7 -1.29 18.87 -10.02
N PHE A 8 -0.66 19.84 -10.66
CA PHE A 8 -1.36 20.99 -11.22
C PHE A 8 -2.35 20.59 -12.33
N TYR A 9 -1.95 19.66 -13.20
CA TYR A 9 -2.84 19.13 -14.24
C TYR A 9 -4.06 18.42 -13.63
N LEU A 10 -3.83 17.57 -12.63
CA LEU A 10 -4.87 16.78 -11.96
C LEU A 10 -5.75 17.59 -11.00
N ASP A 11 -5.38 18.82 -10.65
CA ASP A 11 -6.25 19.72 -9.88
C ASP A 11 -7.57 19.99 -10.62
N GLN A 12 -7.54 20.03 -11.96
CA GLN A 12 -8.75 20.16 -12.78
C GLN A 12 -9.71 18.97 -12.59
N PHE A 13 -9.18 17.75 -12.44
CA PHE A 13 -9.97 16.56 -12.13
C PHE A 13 -10.61 16.69 -10.74
N ASP A 14 -9.84 17.10 -9.74
CA ASP A 14 -10.34 17.30 -8.38
C ASP A 14 -11.41 18.42 -8.31
N ASN A 15 -11.34 19.42 -9.20
CA ASN A 15 -12.33 20.50 -9.29
C ASN A 15 -13.61 20.05 -9.99
N GLN A 16 -13.51 19.30 -11.11
CA GLN A 16 -14.67 18.69 -11.76
C GLN A 16 -15.42 17.74 -10.80
N TRP A 17 -14.68 16.98 -10.00
CA TRP A 17 -15.26 16.11 -8.97
C TRP A 17 -15.96 16.87 -7.83
N ALA A 18 -15.44 18.05 -7.49
CA ALA A 18 -16.06 18.95 -6.52
C ALA A 18 -17.36 19.56 -7.04
N GLU A 19 -17.38 19.97 -8.31
CA GLU A 19 -18.53 20.58 -8.97
C GLU A 19 -19.75 19.65 -9.03
N ILE A 20 -19.52 18.33 -9.13
CA ILE A 20 -20.58 17.31 -9.07
C ILE A 20 -20.98 16.92 -7.63
N GLY A 21 -20.41 17.56 -6.60
CA GLY A 21 -20.82 17.43 -5.20
C GLY A 21 -20.20 16.25 -4.43
N LEU A 22 -19.11 15.67 -4.93
CA LEU A 22 -18.58 14.37 -4.47
C LEU A 22 -17.21 14.45 -3.79
N LYS A 23 -16.77 15.66 -3.41
CA LYS A 23 -15.46 15.90 -2.78
C LYS A 23 -15.52 15.94 -1.24
N ASN A 24 -16.70 16.10 -0.64
CA ASN A 24 -16.80 16.36 0.80
C ASN A 24 -16.97 15.07 1.61
N VAL A 25 -16.14 14.91 2.65
CA VAL A 25 -16.30 13.89 3.71
C VAL A 25 -17.48 14.24 4.63
N GLU A 26 -17.84 15.53 4.68
CA GLU A 26 -18.96 16.05 5.48
C GLU A 26 -20.22 16.18 4.61
N GLY A 27 -21.22 15.31 4.84
CA GLY A 27 -22.55 15.38 4.23
C GLY A 27 -23.17 14.03 3.85
N ASP A 28 -24.36 14.06 3.24
CA ASP A 28 -25.05 12.91 2.66
C ASP A 28 -24.48 12.47 1.29
N SER A 29 -23.27 12.93 0.94
CA SER A 29 -22.62 12.60 -0.33
C SER A 29 -22.51 11.09 -0.52
N VAL A 30 -22.98 10.61 -1.67
CA VAL A 30 -23.01 9.19 -2.01
C VAL A 30 -21.60 8.67 -2.30
N GLU A 31 -20.72 9.52 -2.84
CA GLU A 31 -19.37 9.16 -3.29
C GLU A 31 -18.30 10.12 -2.75
N HIS A 32 -17.08 9.59 -2.57
CA HIS A 32 -15.91 10.30 -2.05
C HIS A 32 -14.63 9.91 -2.80
N LEU A 33 -13.94 10.89 -3.36
CA LEU A 33 -12.67 10.71 -4.08
C LEU A 33 -11.47 10.85 -3.14
N VAL A 34 -10.58 9.84 -3.14
CA VAL A 34 -9.26 9.89 -2.52
C VAL A 34 -8.19 9.68 -3.58
N ARG A 35 -7.26 10.62 -3.72
CA ARG A 35 -6.21 10.60 -4.76
C ARG A 35 -4.81 10.68 -4.15
N PHE A 36 -3.88 9.93 -4.73
CA PHE A 36 -2.45 9.99 -4.48
C PHE A 36 -1.69 9.99 -5.81
N ALA A 37 -1.18 11.16 -6.20
CA ALA A 37 -0.61 11.38 -7.54
C ALA A 37 -1.61 10.99 -8.65
N ASP A 38 -1.29 10.03 -9.52
CA ASP A 38 -2.13 9.51 -10.60
C ASP A 38 -3.04 8.34 -10.17
N ASP A 39 -2.79 7.76 -8.99
CA ASP A 39 -3.61 6.67 -8.43
C ASP A 39 -4.76 7.26 -7.58
N PHE A 40 -5.97 6.70 -7.71
CA PHE A 40 -7.12 7.18 -6.96
C PHE A 40 -8.15 6.07 -6.72
N VAL A 41 -8.93 6.26 -5.65
CA VAL A 41 -10.10 5.43 -5.34
C VAL A 41 -11.32 6.33 -5.15
N ILE A 42 -12.48 5.83 -5.59
CA ILE A 42 -13.77 6.46 -5.34
C ILE A 42 -14.55 5.52 -4.44
N LEU A 43 -14.84 5.99 -3.22
CA LEU A 43 -15.62 5.26 -2.23
C LEU A 43 -17.07 5.67 -2.37
N SER A 44 -18.00 4.72 -2.31
CA SER A 44 -19.43 4.99 -2.45
C SER A 44 -20.28 4.12 -1.55
N LYS A 45 -21.41 4.64 -1.10
CA LYS A 45 -22.46 3.85 -0.41
C LYS A 45 -23.24 2.96 -1.38
N GLU A 46 -23.28 3.33 -2.66
CA GLU A 46 -23.99 2.64 -3.73
C GLU A 46 -23.04 2.15 -4.82
N TRP A 47 -23.51 1.27 -5.70
CA TRP A 47 -22.69 0.80 -6.82
C TRP A 47 -22.35 1.96 -7.76
N ILE A 48 -21.05 2.17 -8.00
CA ILE A 48 -20.57 3.27 -8.86
C ILE A 48 -20.81 2.92 -10.32
N ASN A 49 -21.37 3.88 -11.07
CA ASN A 49 -21.45 3.81 -12.52
C ASN A 49 -20.12 4.29 -13.14
N SER A 50 -19.35 3.37 -13.72
CA SER A 50 -18.06 3.65 -14.37
C SER A 50 -18.17 4.68 -15.49
N ASP A 51 -19.28 4.67 -16.25
CA ASP A 51 -19.47 5.55 -17.40
C ASP A 51 -19.51 7.03 -16.97
N ARG A 52 -20.03 7.30 -15.76
CA ARG A 52 -20.04 8.66 -15.20
C ARG A 52 -18.63 9.12 -14.87
N VAL A 53 -17.79 8.23 -14.35
CA VAL A 53 -16.39 8.55 -14.03
C VAL A 53 -15.60 8.76 -15.32
N GLU A 54 -15.80 7.90 -16.32
CA GLU A 54 -15.17 8.03 -17.63
C GLU A 54 -15.53 9.37 -18.29
N ALA A 55 -16.80 9.79 -18.24
CA ALA A 55 -17.20 11.10 -18.74
C ALA A 55 -16.48 12.27 -18.05
N VAL A 56 -16.18 12.18 -16.75
CA VAL A 56 -15.41 13.21 -16.03
C VAL A 56 -13.94 13.18 -16.44
N LEU A 57 -13.36 12.00 -16.63
CA LEU A 57 -11.98 11.84 -17.11
C LEU A 57 -11.82 12.38 -18.53
N ASP A 58 -12.79 12.12 -19.42
CA ASP A 58 -12.79 12.61 -20.80
C ASP A 58 -12.74 14.15 -20.87
N VAL A 59 -13.47 14.84 -19.97
CA VAL A 59 -13.47 16.32 -19.88
C VAL A 59 -12.07 16.86 -19.59
N VAL A 60 -11.27 16.14 -18.82
CA VAL A 60 -9.88 16.49 -18.48
C VAL A 60 -8.86 15.78 -19.38
N GLY A 61 -9.29 15.11 -20.45
CA GLY A 61 -8.42 14.42 -21.41
C GLY A 61 -7.63 13.24 -20.81
N LEU A 62 -8.23 12.53 -19.85
CA LEU A 62 -7.68 11.34 -19.22
C LEU A 62 -8.52 10.11 -19.57
N GLU A 63 -7.91 8.94 -19.47
CA GLU A 63 -8.57 7.65 -19.70
C GLU A 63 -8.19 6.66 -18.60
N PHE A 64 -9.07 5.71 -18.32
CA PHE A 64 -8.77 4.63 -17.39
C PHE A 64 -7.70 3.68 -17.93
N ASN A 65 -6.85 3.19 -17.02
CA ASN A 65 -6.07 1.99 -17.30
C ASN A 65 -6.96 0.75 -17.13
N LYS A 66 -7.48 0.21 -18.25
CA LYS A 66 -8.43 -0.92 -18.26
C LYS A 66 -7.93 -2.20 -17.58
N GLU A 67 -6.62 -2.37 -17.42
CA GLU A 67 -6.05 -3.54 -16.74
C GLU A 67 -5.98 -3.36 -15.22
N LYS A 68 -5.88 -2.11 -14.74
CA LYS A 68 -5.71 -1.79 -13.32
C LYS A 68 -6.99 -1.29 -12.65
N THR A 69 -7.90 -0.72 -13.42
CA THR A 69 -9.15 -0.16 -12.93
C THR A 69 -10.22 -1.24 -12.80
N TYR A 70 -10.89 -1.28 -11.66
CA TYR A 70 -12.04 -2.16 -11.42
C TYR A 70 -13.04 -1.51 -10.46
N VAL A 71 -14.28 -1.98 -10.48
CA VAL A 71 -15.31 -1.64 -9.48
C VAL A 71 -15.51 -2.85 -8.59
N GLY A 72 -15.45 -2.65 -7.28
CA GLY A 72 -15.48 -3.73 -6.30
C GLY A 72 -16.25 -3.35 -5.03
N ASN A 73 -16.29 -4.29 -4.08
CA ASN A 73 -16.94 -4.11 -2.79
C ASN A 73 -15.87 -4.18 -1.69
N ALA A 74 -15.91 -3.26 -0.71
CA ALA A 74 -14.97 -3.20 0.40
C ALA A 74 -14.94 -4.48 1.25
N VAL A 75 -16.00 -5.29 1.26
CA VAL A 75 -16.04 -6.62 1.90
C VAL A 75 -15.02 -7.59 1.28
N ASN A 76 -14.78 -7.49 -0.02
CA ASN A 76 -13.76 -8.28 -0.72
C ASN A 76 -12.36 -7.64 -0.62
N GLY A 77 -12.32 -6.41 -0.08
CA GLY A 77 -11.14 -5.58 0.07
C GLY A 77 -10.57 -5.00 -1.22
N PHE A 78 -9.63 -4.08 -1.05
CA PHE A 78 -8.92 -3.39 -2.14
C PHE A 78 -7.57 -2.88 -1.68
N GLU A 79 -6.67 -2.66 -2.62
CA GLU A 79 -5.34 -2.07 -2.36
C GLU A 79 -5.32 -0.60 -2.79
N PHE A 80 -4.70 0.26 -1.98
CA PHE A 80 -4.44 1.65 -2.32
C PHE A 80 -3.21 2.18 -1.55
N GLY A 81 -2.28 2.84 -2.23
CA GLY A 81 -1.11 3.46 -1.57
C GLY A 81 -0.19 2.47 -0.81
N GLY A 82 -0.20 1.19 -1.18
CA GLY A 82 0.55 0.13 -0.50
C GLY A 82 -0.14 -0.43 0.75
N PHE A 83 -1.38 -0.06 1.01
CA PHE A 83 -2.24 -0.60 2.06
C PHE A 83 -3.37 -1.46 1.46
N TYR A 84 -3.75 -2.51 2.16
CA TYR A 84 -4.95 -3.30 1.86
C TYR A 84 -6.04 -2.94 2.89
N PHE A 85 -7.21 -2.61 2.37
CA PHE A 85 -8.40 -2.23 3.13
C PHE A 85 -9.46 -3.30 2.96
N GLN A 86 -10.13 -3.70 4.04
CA GLN A 86 -11.25 -4.64 3.98
C GLN A 86 -12.29 -4.31 5.04
N GLU A 87 -13.56 -4.26 4.64
CA GLU A 87 -14.67 -4.22 5.58
C GLU A 87 -14.78 -5.57 6.29
N ILE A 88 -14.66 -5.53 7.61
CA ILE A 88 -14.84 -6.67 8.50
C ILE A 88 -16.05 -6.43 9.39
N ILE A 89 -16.75 -7.51 9.69
CA ILE A 89 -17.84 -7.51 10.65
C ILE A 89 -17.28 -8.06 11.96
N ASP A 90 -17.60 -7.43 13.08
CA ASP A 90 -17.21 -7.93 14.39
C ASP A 90 -17.81 -9.32 14.67
N GLU A 91 -17.25 -10.02 15.65
CA GLU A 91 -17.67 -11.38 16.02
C GLU A 91 -19.15 -11.47 16.42
N ASN A 92 -19.75 -10.37 16.85
CA ASN A 92 -21.15 -10.27 17.27
C ASN A 92 -22.11 -9.86 16.13
N GLY A 93 -21.59 -9.50 14.94
CA GLY A 93 -22.40 -9.10 13.79
C GLY A 93 -23.01 -7.69 13.89
N LEU A 94 -22.59 -6.88 14.85
CA LEU A 94 -23.19 -5.61 15.23
C LEU A 94 -22.45 -4.40 14.64
N GLU A 95 -21.13 -4.50 14.46
CA GLU A 95 -20.30 -3.38 14.04
C GLU A 95 -19.47 -3.70 12.79
N ARG A 96 -19.52 -2.79 11.83
CA ARG A 96 -18.67 -2.80 10.63
C ARG A 96 -17.43 -1.97 10.90
N ASN A 97 -16.28 -2.58 10.74
CA ASN A 97 -14.98 -1.95 10.90
C ASN A 97 -14.17 -2.09 9.62
N ILE A 98 -13.16 -1.23 9.43
CA ILE A 98 -12.21 -1.35 8.32
C ILE A 98 -10.90 -1.92 8.87
N LYS A 99 -10.54 -3.11 8.38
CA LYS A 99 -9.20 -3.66 8.58
C LYS A 99 -8.26 -2.98 7.59
N ILE A 100 -7.13 -2.50 8.10
CA ILE A 100 -6.05 -1.91 7.30
C ILE A 100 -4.79 -2.70 7.59
N ILE A 101 -4.16 -3.25 6.55
CA ILE A 101 -2.89 -4.00 6.66
C ILE A 101 -1.92 -3.59 5.55
N PRO A 102 -0.61 -3.87 5.68
CA PRO A 102 0.33 -3.77 4.57
C PRO A 102 -0.07 -4.71 3.43
N THR A 103 0.13 -4.29 2.19
CA THR A 103 -0.08 -5.16 1.01
C THR A 103 0.93 -6.31 0.98
N GLU A 104 0.54 -7.41 0.36
CA GLU A 104 1.39 -8.58 0.17
C GLU A 104 2.70 -8.20 -0.56
N GLY A 105 2.58 -7.46 -1.65
CA GLY A 105 3.74 -7.00 -2.41
C GLY A 105 4.66 -6.06 -1.62
N SER A 106 4.17 -5.34 -0.61
CA SER A 106 5.03 -4.54 0.27
C SER A 106 5.87 -5.40 1.22
N ILE A 107 5.30 -6.50 1.71
CA ILE A 107 5.95 -7.47 2.60
C ILE A 107 7.01 -8.25 1.80
N GLU A 108 6.64 -8.76 0.62
CA GLU A 108 7.54 -9.51 -0.27
C GLU A 108 8.77 -8.69 -0.66
N LYS A 109 8.60 -7.42 -1.04
CA LYS A 109 9.72 -6.52 -1.36
C LYS A 109 10.73 -6.41 -0.22
N VAL A 110 10.26 -6.28 1.03
CA VAL A 110 11.17 -6.21 2.19
C VAL A 110 11.89 -7.53 2.41
N ILE A 111 11.18 -8.65 2.29
CA ILE A 111 11.78 -9.99 2.38
C ILE A 111 12.88 -10.14 1.33
N GLU A 112 12.61 -9.82 0.06
CA GLU A 112 13.59 -9.91 -1.04
C GLU A 112 14.84 -9.07 -0.78
N ILE A 113 14.66 -7.83 -0.31
CA ILE A 113 15.80 -6.94 0.00
C ILE A 113 16.65 -7.53 1.13
N ILE A 114 16.02 -8.00 2.22
CA ILE A 114 16.74 -8.59 3.34
C ILE A 114 17.45 -9.87 2.90
N GLU A 115 16.80 -10.72 2.11
CA GLU A 115 17.42 -11.94 1.57
C GLU A 115 18.63 -11.64 0.70
N SER A 116 18.58 -10.57 -0.10
CA SER A 116 19.71 -10.08 -0.90
C SER A 116 20.88 -9.61 -0.02
N ILE A 117 20.61 -8.84 1.04
CA ILE A 117 21.62 -8.39 2.03
C ILE A 117 22.31 -9.60 2.66
N VAL A 118 21.53 -10.56 3.16
CA VAL A 118 22.05 -11.76 3.83
C VAL A 118 22.89 -12.60 2.87
N SER A 119 22.44 -12.76 1.62
CA SER A 119 23.17 -13.52 0.59
C SER A 119 24.49 -12.85 0.19
N ALA A 120 24.51 -11.52 0.08
CA ALA A 120 25.72 -10.77 -0.27
C ALA A 120 26.79 -10.85 0.83
N GLU A 121 26.40 -10.71 2.10
CA GLU A 121 27.33 -10.78 3.24
C GLU A 121 27.91 -12.19 3.42
N LYS A 122 27.16 -13.25 3.07
CA LYS A 122 27.66 -14.63 3.04
C LYS A 122 28.82 -14.82 2.07
N SER A 123 28.76 -14.20 0.89
CA SER A 123 29.83 -14.34 -0.11
C SER A 123 31.18 -13.78 0.36
N ASN A 124 31.16 -12.87 1.35
CA ASN A 124 32.33 -12.22 1.92
C ASN A 124 32.73 -12.79 3.29
N PHE A 125 32.18 -13.94 3.68
CA PHE A 125 32.36 -14.50 5.02
C PHE A 125 33.74 -15.16 5.19
N ASP A 126 34.58 -14.56 6.02
CA ASP A 126 35.84 -15.15 6.52
C ASP A 126 35.72 -15.34 8.04
N ASP A 127 36.07 -16.52 8.54
CA ASP A 127 35.86 -16.98 9.93
C ASP A 127 36.50 -16.04 10.96
N LYS A 128 37.55 -15.32 10.56
CA LYS A 128 38.25 -14.32 11.38
C LYS A 128 37.42 -13.05 11.67
N ASN A 129 36.35 -12.79 10.92
CA ASN A 129 35.55 -11.57 11.00
C ASN A 129 34.05 -11.79 11.29
N LYS A 130 33.68 -12.98 11.75
CA LYS A 130 32.29 -13.42 12.00
C LYS A 130 31.43 -12.38 12.73
N ASN A 131 31.88 -11.86 13.87
CA ASN A 131 31.12 -10.86 14.64
C ASN A 131 30.91 -9.54 13.89
N ARG A 132 31.88 -9.13 13.06
CA ARG A 132 31.77 -7.91 12.25
C ARG A 132 30.74 -8.10 11.13
N ALA A 133 30.72 -9.27 10.51
CA ALA A 133 29.72 -9.63 9.50
C ALA A 133 28.30 -9.65 10.07
N TYR A 134 28.08 -10.27 11.23
CA TYR A 134 26.76 -10.24 11.90
C TYR A 134 26.29 -8.82 12.22
N ASN A 135 27.17 -7.97 12.77
CA ASN A 135 26.83 -6.58 13.05
C ASN A 135 26.50 -5.78 11.77
N SER A 136 27.19 -6.05 10.66
CA SER A 136 26.88 -5.47 9.35
C SER A 136 25.49 -5.89 8.86
N ILE A 137 25.19 -7.19 8.92
CA ILE A 137 23.90 -7.76 8.53
C ILE A 137 22.77 -7.12 9.34
N ILE A 138 22.87 -7.13 10.67
CA ILE A 138 21.84 -6.55 11.55
C ILE A 138 21.62 -5.07 11.21
N LYS A 139 22.70 -4.30 11.07
CA LYS A 139 22.62 -2.87 10.73
C LYS A 139 21.95 -2.63 9.36
N ASN A 140 22.24 -3.48 8.38
CA ASN A 140 21.66 -3.35 7.04
C ASN A 140 20.19 -3.78 7.00
N ILE A 141 19.82 -4.80 7.76
CA ILE A 141 18.41 -5.20 7.94
C ILE A 141 17.61 -4.07 8.61
N SER A 142 18.11 -3.49 9.71
CA SER A 142 17.41 -2.39 10.40
C SER A 142 17.17 -1.19 9.49
N LYS A 143 18.11 -0.84 8.60
CA LYS A 143 17.93 0.24 7.61
C LYS A 143 16.75 0.05 6.66
N VAL A 144 16.33 -1.20 6.44
CA VAL A 144 15.20 -1.54 5.57
C VAL A 144 13.93 -1.73 6.38
N LEU A 145 14.04 -2.37 7.54
CA LEU A 145 12.90 -2.70 8.40
C LEU A 145 12.36 -1.46 9.12
N ASP A 146 13.21 -0.58 9.65
CA ASP A 146 12.76 0.59 10.42
C ASP A 146 11.89 1.54 9.61
N PRO A 147 12.22 1.89 8.34
CA PRO A 147 11.33 2.68 7.50
C PRO A 147 10.00 1.97 7.22
N TRP A 148 10.02 0.66 6.95
CA TRP A 148 8.81 -0.11 6.68
C TRP A 148 7.88 -0.13 7.90
N VAL A 149 8.41 -0.42 9.10
CA VAL A 149 7.65 -0.35 10.34
C VAL A 149 7.13 1.06 10.58
N ASN A 150 7.93 2.09 10.36
CA ASN A 150 7.48 3.47 10.53
C ASN A 150 6.35 3.86 9.57
N TYR A 151 6.34 3.33 8.36
CA TYR A 151 5.28 3.58 7.38
C TYR A 151 3.98 2.85 7.76
N TYR A 152 4.08 1.60 8.24
CA TYR A 152 2.92 0.76 8.53
C TYR A 152 2.48 0.72 10.00
N LYS A 153 3.17 1.37 10.94
CA LYS A 153 2.87 1.32 12.38
C LYS A 153 1.44 1.74 12.79
N HIS A 154 0.72 2.40 11.88
CA HIS A 154 -0.66 2.86 12.08
C HIS A 154 -1.71 1.84 11.61
N THR A 155 -1.29 0.63 11.21
CA THR A 155 -2.15 -0.44 10.67
C THR A 155 -2.00 -1.73 11.49
N ASP A 156 -2.73 -2.78 11.13
CA ASP A 156 -2.52 -4.14 11.66
C ASP A 156 -1.34 -4.81 10.93
N TYR A 157 -0.13 -4.30 11.16
CA TYR A 157 1.11 -4.74 10.50
C TYR A 157 1.77 -5.96 11.17
N ALA A 158 1.26 -6.43 12.31
CA ALA A 158 1.91 -7.45 13.14
C ALA A 158 2.11 -8.77 12.38
N ALA A 159 1.09 -9.24 11.67
CA ALA A 159 1.19 -10.45 10.85
C ALA A 159 2.22 -10.31 9.71
N GLY A 160 2.30 -9.12 9.10
CA GLY A 160 3.31 -8.82 8.08
C GLY A 160 4.73 -8.84 8.65
N LEU A 161 4.92 -8.24 9.83
CA LEU A 161 6.20 -8.25 10.54
C LEU A 161 6.63 -9.67 10.93
N GLU A 162 5.70 -10.48 11.46
CA GLU A 162 5.96 -11.88 11.82
C GLU A 162 6.45 -12.68 10.59
N ARG A 163 5.80 -12.50 9.43
CA ARG A 163 6.23 -13.16 8.20
C ARG A 163 7.62 -12.72 7.75
N ILE A 164 7.94 -11.43 7.86
CA ILE A 164 9.30 -10.94 7.58
C ILE A 164 10.29 -11.64 8.52
N GLU A 165 10.03 -11.67 9.82
CA GLU A 165 10.87 -12.31 10.81
C GLU A 165 11.08 -13.81 10.51
N GLN A 166 10.01 -14.54 10.19
CA GLN A 166 10.08 -15.96 9.85
C GLN A 166 10.99 -16.22 8.63
N SER A 167 10.88 -15.42 7.57
CA SER A 167 11.73 -15.52 6.38
C SER A 167 13.20 -15.27 6.71
N VAL A 168 13.51 -14.23 7.50
CA VAL A 168 14.87 -13.91 7.93
C VAL A 168 15.46 -15.02 8.79
N ASN A 169 14.70 -15.52 9.76
CA ASN A 169 15.13 -16.58 10.68
C ASN A 169 15.39 -17.90 9.94
N LYS A 170 14.54 -18.26 8.97
CA LYS A 170 14.73 -19.45 8.14
C LYS A 170 16.04 -19.37 7.38
N ARG A 171 16.30 -18.24 6.69
CA ARG A 171 17.54 -18.03 5.95
C ARG A 171 18.75 -18.08 6.89
N THR A 172 18.67 -17.42 8.04
CA THR A 172 19.79 -17.37 9.00
C THR A 172 20.18 -18.75 9.54
N LYS A 173 19.19 -19.63 9.77
CA LYS A 173 19.42 -21.02 10.21
C LYS A 173 20.10 -21.89 9.15
N GLU A 174 19.86 -21.63 7.85
CA GLU A 174 20.58 -22.32 6.76
C GLU A 174 22.09 -21.98 6.73
N PHE A 175 22.56 -21.06 7.60
CA PHE A 175 23.96 -20.64 7.70
C PHE A 175 24.65 -21.03 9.01
N THR A 176 23.98 -21.75 9.93
CA THR A 176 24.57 -22.29 11.18
C THR A 176 24.74 -23.80 11.04
#